data_AF-A0A7Z1BMI4-F1
#
_entry.id   AF-A0A7Z1BMI4-F1
#
_cell.length_a   1.000
_cell.length_b   1.000
_cell.length_c   1.000
_cell.angle_alpha   90.00
_cell.angle_beta   90.00
_cell.angle_gamma   90.00
#
_symmetry.space_group_name_H-M   'P 1'
#
loop_
_entity.id
_entity.type
_entity.pdbx_description
1 polymer ?
#
loop_
_entity_poly.entity_id
_entity_poly.type
_entity_poly.pdbx_seq_one_letter_code
_entity_poly.pdbx_strand_id
1 'polypeptide(L)'
;MSYSDTPEQADVIAWQGKRLVVGAFAGTGKTTTLRRFAEQNPDERMLYIAYNRAIRDEAEQKYPYHVTCKTSHQLAYAATGRFFASRLVSNLKVTDVARALNSKNWRMAGAVLYTLNHFICS
;
A
#
# COMPACT_ATOMS: atom_id res chain seq x y z
N MET A 1 1.66 1.84 -29.09
CA MET A 1 1.49 0.45 -29.54
C MET A 1 0.26 -0.12 -28.86
N SER A 2 -0.77 -0.48 -29.61
CA SER A 2 -1.96 -1.15 -29.07
C SER A 2 -1.64 -2.63 -28.90
N TYR A 3 -1.37 -3.07 -27.68
CA TYR A 3 -1.26 -4.50 -27.38
C TYR A 3 -2.68 -5.05 -27.26
N SER A 4 -3.01 -6.06 -28.06
CA SER A 4 -4.27 -6.80 -27.91
C SER A 4 -4.17 -7.72 -26.70
N ASP A 5 -5.23 -7.71 -25.88
CA ASP A 5 -5.35 -8.61 -24.73
C ASP A 5 -5.36 -10.08 -25.20
N THR A 6 -4.74 -10.98 -24.44
CA THR A 6 -4.85 -12.42 -24.73
C THR A 6 -6.28 -12.91 -24.47
N PRO A 7 -6.70 -14.07 -25.01
CA PRO A 7 -8.03 -14.62 -24.73
C PRO A 7 -8.31 -14.76 -23.22
N GLU A 8 -7.33 -15.21 -22.44
CA GLU A 8 -7.46 -15.36 -20.99
C GLU A 8 -7.60 -14.01 -20.29
N GLN A 9 -6.90 -12.98 -20.77
CA GLN A 9 -7.07 -11.62 -20.25
C GLN A 9 -8.45 -11.07 -20.61
N ALA A 10 -8.93 -11.30 -21.84
CA ALA A 10 -10.24 -10.88 -22.28
C ALA A 10 -11.36 -11.52 -21.45
N ASP A 11 -11.24 -12.81 -21.11
CA ASP A 11 -12.18 -13.51 -20.23
C ASP A 11 -12.24 -12.90 -18.82
N VAL A 12 -11.08 -12.54 -18.26
CA VAL A 12 -11.03 -11.83 -16.97
C VAL A 12 -11.66 -10.45 -17.07
N ILE A 13 -11.39 -9.73 -18.17
CA ILE A 13 -11.86 -8.37 -18.40
C ILE A 13 -13.39 -8.34 -18.60
N ALA A 14 -13.97 -9.32 -19.28
CA ALA A 14 -15.41 -9.42 -19.56
C ALA A 14 -16.23 -10.05 -18.42
N TRP A 15 -15.60 -10.46 -17.32
CA TRP A 15 -16.25 -11.18 -16.24
C TRP A 15 -17.20 -10.29 -15.42
N GLN A 16 -18.40 -10.78 -15.10
CA GLN A 16 -19.46 -10.04 -14.38
C GLN A 16 -19.97 -10.71 -13.09
N GLY A 17 -19.18 -11.62 -12.51
CA GLY A 17 -19.58 -12.35 -11.30
C GLY A 17 -19.31 -11.60 -9.99
N LYS A 18 -19.41 -12.31 -8.85
CA LYS A 18 -19.13 -11.76 -7.50
C LYS A 18 -17.74 -12.07 -6.95
N ARG A 19 -17.13 -13.19 -7.37
CA ARG A 19 -15.77 -13.57 -6.97
C ARG A 19 -15.03 -14.27 -8.11
N LEU A 20 -13.87 -13.73 -8.47
CA LEU A 20 -12.95 -14.29 -9.44
C LEU A 20 -11.57 -14.45 -8.79
N VAL A 21 -10.90 -15.57 -9.07
CA VAL A 21 -9.50 -15.78 -8.70
C VAL A 21 -8.72 -16.00 -9.99
N VAL A 22 -7.71 -15.17 -10.22
CA VAL A 22 -6.89 -15.21 -11.42
C VAL A 22 -5.48 -15.68 -11.07
N GLY A 23 -5.11 -16.88 -11.54
CA GLY A 23 -3.73 -17.37 -11.46
C GLY A 23 -2.89 -16.71 -12.53
N ALA A 24 -1.80 -16.03 -12.16
CA ALA A 24 -0.97 -15.31 -13.11
C ALA A 24 0.50 -15.23 -12.66
N PHE A 25 1.41 -15.67 -13.53
CA PHE A 25 2.85 -15.70 -13.28
C PHE A 25 3.48 -14.31 -13.29
N ALA A 26 4.72 -14.19 -12.83
CA ALA A 26 5.47 -12.94 -12.93
C ALA A 26 5.54 -12.48 -14.40
N GLY A 27 5.33 -11.19 -14.65
CA GLY A 27 5.40 -10.61 -16.00
C GLY A 27 4.17 -10.81 -16.90
N THR A 28 3.13 -11.56 -16.51
CA THR A 28 1.97 -11.86 -17.39
C THR A 28 0.91 -10.75 -17.46
N GLY A 29 1.27 -9.51 -17.13
CA GLY A 29 0.36 -8.37 -17.31
C GLY A 29 -0.77 -8.22 -16.28
N LYS A 30 -0.71 -8.86 -15.10
CA LYS A 30 -1.73 -8.77 -14.02
C LYS A 30 -2.31 -7.36 -13.81
N THR A 31 -1.41 -6.40 -13.58
CA THR A 31 -1.80 -5.01 -13.31
C THR A 31 -2.45 -4.35 -14.54
N THR A 32 -2.01 -4.72 -15.74
CA THR A 32 -2.58 -4.26 -17.00
C THR A 32 -3.98 -4.83 -17.22
N THR A 33 -4.18 -6.12 -16.97
CA THR A 33 -5.48 -6.79 -17.07
C THR A 33 -6.51 -6.16 -16.12
N LEU A 34 -6.12 -5.91 -14.86
CA LEU A 34 -7.00 -5.24 -13.89
C LEU A 34 -7.31 -3.78 -14.26
N ARG A 35 -6.36 -3.07 -14.87
CA ARG A 35 -6.61 -1.72 -15.39
C ARG A 35 -7.63 -1.76 -16.53
N ARG A 36 -7.50 -2.71 -17.46
CA ARG A 36 -8.43 -2.91 -18.58
C ARG A 36 -9.83 -3.28 -18.09
N PHE A 37 -9.92 -4.14 -17.07
CA PHE A 37 -11.18 -4.43 -16.39
C PHE A 37 -11.85 -3.17 -15.86
N ALA A 38 -11.09 -2.28 -15.21
CA ALA A 38 -11.63 -1.01 -14.73
C ALA A 38 -12.05 -0.06 -15.87
N GLU A 39 -11.31 -0.02 -16.98
CA GLU A 39 -11.67 0.77 -18.17
C GLU A 39 -12.98 0.32 -18.83
N GLN A 40 -13.29 -0.98 -18.80
CA GLN A 40 -14.55 -1.50 -19.36
C GLN A 40 -15.77 -1.26 -18.47
N ASN A 41 -15.57 -0.90 -17.20
CA ASN A 41 -16.63 -0.68 -16.23
C ASN A 41 -16.54 0.75 -15.66
N PRO A 42 -16.74 1.79 -16.50
CA PRO A 42 -16.52 3.19 -16.11
C PRO A 42 -17.52 3.70 -15.06
N ASP A 43 -18.72 3.11 -14.99
CA ASP A 43 -19.78 3.52 -14.08
C ASP A 43 -19.66 2.87 -12.68
N GLU A 44 -18.74 1.92 -12.52
CA GLU A 44 -18.52 1.25 -11.25
C GLU A 44 -17.49 1.98 -10.39
N ARG A 45 -17.74 2.04 -9.08
CA ARG A 45 -16.73 2.51 -8.13
C ARG A 45 -15.85 1.36 -7.69
N MET A 46 -14.54 1.47 -7.93
CA MET A 46 -13.61 0.38 -7.68
C MET A 46 -12.56 0.71 -6.63
N LEU A 47 -12.11 -0.32 -5.91
CA LEU A 47 -11.01 -0.25 -4.94
C LEU A 47 -9.91 -1.23 -5.36
N TYR A 48 -8.76 -0.72 -5.75
CA TYR A 48 -7.57 -1.52 -6.02
C TYR A 48 -6.67 -1.58 -4.77
N ILE A 49 -6.38 -2.78 -4.29
CA ILE A 49 -5.50 -3.01 -3.14
C ILE A 49 -4.14 -3.51 -3.62
N ALA A 50 -3.11 -2.68 -3.44
CA ALA A 50 -1.73 -2.98 -3.75
C ALA A 50 -0.96 -3.50 -2.52
N TYR A 51 0.03 -4.36 -2.78
CA TYR A 51 0.89 -4.91 -1.71
C TYR A 51 1.77 -3.83 -1.06
N ASN A 52 2.39 -2.96 -1.86
CA ASN A 52 3.30 -1.93 -1.39
C ASN A 52 2.98 -0.57 -2.00
N ARG A 53 3.62 0.48 -1.45
CA ARG A 53 3.39 1.87 -1.86
C ARG A 53 3.82 2.14 -3.29
N ALA A 54 4.93 1.57 -3.75
CA ALA A 54 5.43 1.79 -5.11
C ALA A 54 4.42 1.30 -6.17
N ILE A 55 3.87 0.09 -5.99
CA ILE A 55 2.83 -0.46 -6.87
C ILE A 55 1.56 0.40 -6.82
N ARG A 56 1.18 0.88 -5.62
CA ARG A 56 0.02 1.77 -5.46
C ARG A 56 0.21 3.08 -6.22
N ASP A 57 1.37 3.73 -6.06
CA ASP A 57 1.68 5.01 -6.69
C ASP A 57 1.72 4.88 -8.23
N GLU A 58 2.27 3.77 -8.75
CA GLU A 58 2.22 3.46 -10.18
C GLU A 58 0.80 3.21 -10.68
N ALA A 59 -0.01 2.46 -9.93
CA ALA A 59 -1.40 2.19 -10.29
C ALA A 59 -2.24 3.47 -10.31
N GLU A 60 -2.08 4.35 -9.32
CA GLU A 60 -2.78 5.64 -9.24
C GLU A 60 -2.55 6.52 -10.48
N GLN A 61 -1.36 6.46 -11.08
CA GLN A 61 -1.04 7.21 -12.30
C GLN A 61 -1.65 6.62 -13.57
N LYS A 62 -1.95 5.31 -13.56
CA LYS A 62 -2.35 4.56 -14.76
C LYS A 62 -3.82 4.19 -14.78
N TYR A 63 -4.45 4.09 -13.62
CA TYR A 63 -5.84 3.66 -13.49
C TYR A 63 -6.80 4.83 -13.75
N PRO A 64 -8.02 4.54 -14.23
CA PRO A 64 -9.07 5.53 -14.36
C PRO A 64 -9.43 6.21 -13.01
N TYR A 65 -9.98 7.42 -13.09
CA TYR A 65 -10.32 8.24 -11.91
C TYR A 65 -11.34 7.61 -10.95
N HIS A 66 -12.23 6.73 -11.45
CA HIS A 66 -13.22 6.03 -10.61
C HIS A 66 -12.62 4.89 -9.77
N VAL A 67 -11.33 4.60 -9.95
CA VAL A 67 -10.62 3.57 -9.16
C VAL A 67 -9.81 4.24 -8.06
N THR A 68 -10.11 3.88 -6.82
CA THR A 68 -9.29 4.27 -5.68
C THR A 68 -8.17 3.25 -5.47
N CYS A 69 -6.90 3.63 -5.57
CA CYS A 69 -5.78 2.73 -5.27
C CYS A 69 -5.29 2.93 -3.82
N LYS A 70 -5.19 1.84 -3.05
CA LYS A 70 -4.68 1.87 -1.67
C LYS A 70 -3.79 0.67 -1.38
N THR A 71 -2.92 0.78 -0.39
CA THR A 71 -2.37 -0.41 0.26
C THR A 71 -3.30 -0.90 1.37
N SER A 72 -3.14 -2.16 1.81
CA SER A 72 -3.89 -2.69 2.96
C SER A 72 -3.74 -1.81 4.20
N HIS A 73 -2.53 -1.29 4.46
CA HIS A 73 -2.25 -0.37 5.56
C HIS A 73 -2.97 0.97 5.40
N GLN A 74 -3.02 1.53 4.20
CA GLN A 74 -3.76 2.78 3.95
C GLN A 74 -5.27 2.61 4.12
N LEU A 75 -5.81 1.45 3.74
CA LEU A 75 -7.21 1.12 3.97
C LEU A 75 -7.48 0.99 5.48
N ALA A 76 -6.67 0.23 6.20
CA ALA A 76 -6.80 0.03 7.64
C ALA A 76 -6.61 1.35 8.43
N TYR A 77 -5.65 2.19 8.03
CA TYR A 77 -5.38 3.47 8.70
C TYR A 77 -6.60 4.39 8.73
N ALA A 78 -7.40 4.39 7.65
CA ALA A 78 -8.62 5.17 7.59
C ALA A 78 -9.67 4.71 8.62
N ALA A 79 -9.72 3.41 8.91
CA ALA A 79 -10.67 2.81 9.84
C ALA A 79 -10.19 2.88 11.30
N THR A 80 -8.90 2.66 11.57
CA THR A 80 -8.38 2.51 12.94
C THR A 80 -7.20 3.42 13.24
N GLY A 81 -6.28 3.60 12.30
CA GLY A 81 -5.04 4.37 12.51
C GLY A 81 -5.28 5.85 12.85
N ARG A 82 -6.35 6.45 12.32
CA ARG A 82 -6.73 7.84 12.63
C ARG A 82 -6.93 8.11 14.12
N PHE A 83 -7.43 7.15 14.89
CA PHE A 83 -7.62 7.30 16.34
C PHE A 83 -6.30 7.41 17.11
N PHE A 84 -5.23 6.88 16.54
CA PHE A 84 -3.89 6.89 17.12
C PHE A 84 -2.97 7.91 16.47
N ALA A 85 -3.49 8.78 15.58
CA ALA A 85 -2.69 9.75 14.83
C ALA A 85 -1.85 10.67 15.74
N SER A 86 -2.36 11.03 16.91
CA SER A 86 -1.62 11.84 17.91
C SER A 86 -0.45 11.09 18.55
N ARG A 87 -0.45 9.75 18.48
CA ARG A 87 0.61 8.87 19.00
C ARG A 87 1.61 8.45 17.92
N LEU A 88 1.32 8.71 16.64
CA LEU A 88 2.25 8.45 15.54
C LEU A 88 3.36 9.51 15.54
N VAL A 89 4.56 9.09 15.94
CA VAL A 89 5.79 9.88 15.78
C VAL A 89 6.55 9.39 14.55
N SER A 90 6.99 10.32 13.71
CA SER A 90 7.71 9.99 12.46
C SER A 90 9.06 9.33 12.71
N ASN A 91 9.73 9.71 13.80
CA ASN A 91 10.96 9.12 14.28
C ASN A 91 11.09 9.37 15.79
N LEU A 92 11.58 8.38 16.54
CA LEU A 92 11.98 8.58 17.93
C LEU A 92 13.30 9.38 17.95
N LYS A 93 13.31 10.56 18.59
CA LYS A 93 14.52 11.37 18.68
C LYS A 93 15.35 10.98 19.90
N VAL A 94 16.67 11.06 19.79
CA VAL A 94 17.58 10.81 20.92
C VAL A 94 17.30 11.73 22.11
N THR A 95 16.79 12.94 21.86
CA THR A 95 16.35 13.89 22.88
C THR A 95 15.13 13.41 23.65
N ASP A 96 14.21 12.69 23.00
CA ASP A 96 13.02 12.15 23.66
C ASP A 96 13.42 10.99 24.57
N VAL A 97 14.37 10.16 24.12
CA VAL A 97 14.99 9.11 24.94
C VAL A 97 15.75 9.69 26.12
N ALA A 98 16.59 10.70 25.92
CA ALA A 98 17.34 11.37 27.00
C ALA A 98 16.40 11.99 28.04
N ARG A 99 15.30 12.60 27.60
CA ARG A 99 14.25 13.15 28.47
C ARG A 99 13.55 12.03 29.26
N ALA A 100 13.20 10.93 28.61
CA ALA A 100 12.56 9.78 29.25
C ALA A 100 13.47 9.08 30.28
N LEU A 101 14.78 9.05 30.03
CA LEU A 101 15.79 8.50 30.95
C LEU A 101 16.20 9.48 32.05
N ASN A 102 15.70 10.72 32.04
CA ASN A 102 16.14 11.83 32.90
C ASN A 102 17.68 11.94 32.99
N SER A 103 18.36 11.78 31.86
CA SER A 103 19.82 11.68 31.81
C SER A 103 20.41 12.52 30.69
N LYS A 104 21.54 13.16 30.97
CA LYS A 104 22.36 13.87 29.96
C LYS A 104 23.41 12.97 29.29
N ASN A 105 23.39 11.66 29.57
CA ASN A 105 24.29 10.71 28.93
C ASN A 105 23.83 10.39 27.51
N TRP A 106 24.32 11.18 26.54
CA TRP A 106 23.97 11.06 25.13
C TRP A 106 24.36 9.72 24.50
N ARG A 107 25.44 9.09 24.97
CA ARG A 107 25.86 7.76 24.49
C ARG A 107 24.83 6.69 24.88
N MET A 108 24.37 6.73 26.13
CA MET A 108 23.33 5.82 26.62
C MET A 108 22.00 6.04 25.87
N ALA A 109 21.58 7.30 25.70
CA ALA A 109 20.37 7.62 24.95
C ALA A 109 20.45 7.15 23.48
N GLY A 110 21.62 7.30 22.84
CA GLY A 110 21.87 6.80 21.49
C GLY A 110 21.80 5.27 21.39
N ALA A 111 22.38 4.56 22.35
CA ALA A 111 22.32 3.10 22.41
C ALA A 111 20.88 2.60 22.58
N VAL A 112 20.10 3.20 23.50
CA VAL A 112 18.70 2.86 23.70
C VAL A 112 17.87 3.14 22.45
N LEU A 113 18.07 4.28 21.80
CA LEU A 113 17.39 4.59 20.53
C LEU A 113 17.70 3.55 19.45
N TYR A 114 18.96 3.15 19.31
CA TYR A 114 19.39 2.13 18.35
C TYR A 114 18.69 0.79 18.63
N THR A 115 18.68 0.35 19.89
CA THR A 115 18.01 -0.89 20.31
C THR A 115 16.50 -0.85 20.06
N LEU A 116 15.84 0.25 20.43
CA LEU A 116 14.39 0.42 20.22
C LEU A 116 14.05 0.42 18.73
N ASN A 117 14.81 1.12 17.89
CA ASN A 117 14.58 1.12 16.44
C ASN A 117 14.77 -0.29 15.85
N HIS A 118 15.78 -1.05 16.29
CA HIS A 118 15.95 -2.42 15.83
C HIS A 118 14.83 -3.34 16.33
N PHE A 119 14.37 -3.19 17.57
CA PHE A 119 13.29 -4.01 18.13
C PHE A 119 11.92 -3.71 17.52
N ILE A 120 11.61 -2.44 17.25
CA ILE A 120 10.30 -2.00 16.75
C ILE A 120 10.19 -2.18 15.23
N CYS A 121 11.31 -2.05 14.50
CA CYS A 121 11.34 -2.17 13.03
C CYS A 121 11.81 -3.55 12.53
N SER A 122 11.94 -4.55 13.40
CA SER A 122 12.11 -5.96 13.02
C SER A 122 10.77 -6.67 12.90
#